data_AF-A0A3M3B2K6-F1
#
_entry.id   AF-A0A3M3B2K6-F1
#
_cell.length_a   1.000
_cell.length_b   1.000
_cell.length_c   1.000
_cell.angle_alpha   90.00
_cell.angle_beta   90.00
_cell.angle_gamma   90.00
#
_symmetry.space_group_name_H-M   'P 1'
#
loop_
_entity.id
_entity.type
_entity.pdbx_description
1 polymer ?
#
loop_
_entity_poly.entity_id
_entity_poly.type
_entity_poly.pdbx_seq_one_letter_code
_entity_poly.pdbx_strand_id
1 'polypeptide(L)' 'ALSARRFAQGDIGSVTISFVGSAVYEFLPRVIAEARLKQPQVKISLTEMNTYQQHEALRARRIDLGIARAP' A
#
# COMPACT_ATOMS: atom_id res chain seq x y z
N ALA A 1 3.93 13.51 -24.12
CA ALA A 1 3.16 14.55 -23.40
C ALA A 1 1.88 14.02 -22.72
N LEU A 2 1.21 12.96 -23.21
CA LEU A 2 0.02 12.40 -22.56
C LEU A 2 0.32 11.68 -21.22
N SER A 3 1.49 11.01 -21.11
CA SER A 3 1.86 10.22 -19.93
C SER A 3 2.12 11.05 -18.66
N ALA A 4 2.69 12.25 -18.82
CA ALA A 4 2.94 13.17 -17.70
C ALA A 4 1.64 13.77 -17.14
N ARG A 5 0.61 13.94 -17.99
CA ARG A 5 -0.70 14.49 -17.60
C ARG A 5 -1.54 13.47 -16.83
N ARG A 6 -1.41 12.18 -17.15
CA ARG A 6 -2.05 11.07 -16.40
C ARG A 6 -1.42 10.83 -15.02
N PHE A 7 -0.12 11.08 -14.88
CA PHE A 7 0.57 11.04 -13.58
C PHE A 7 -0.03 12.06 -12.59
N ALA A 8 -0.36 13.26 -13.07
CA ALA A 8 -0.94 14.33 -12.26
C ALA A 8 -2.40 14.08 -11.81
N GLN A 9 -3.09 13.10 -12.40
CA GLN A 9 -4.47 12.74 -12.05
C GLN A 9 -4.57 11.46 -11.19
N GLY A 10 -3.44 10.86 -10.79
CA GLY A 10 -3.43 9.61 -10.02
C GLY A 10 -3.70 8.35 -10.85
N ASP A 11 -3.77 8.48 -12.19
CA ASP A 11 -4.25 7.46 -13.13
C ASP A 11 -3.24 6.35 -13.48
N ILE A 12 -1.97 6.46 -13.07
CA ILE A 12 -0.94 5.44 -13.30
C ILE A 12 0.04 5.47 -12.12
N GLY A 13 -0.22 4.66 -11.10
CA GLY A 13 0.63 4.57 -9.91
C GLY A 13 0.65 3.16 -9.34
N SER A 14 1.75 2.78 -8.70
CA SER A 14 1.83 1.57 -7.89
C SER A 14 2.10 1.95 -6.45
N VAL A 15 1.51 1.22 -5.52
CA VAL A 15 1.78 1.35 -4.09
C VAL A 15 2.12 -0.03 -3.51
N THR A 16 3.22 -0.10 -2.78
CA THR A 16 3.65 -1.29 -2.05
C THR A 16 3.29 -1.10 -0.58
N ILE A 17 2.34 -1.90 -0.10
CA ILE A 17 1.85 -1.86 1.28
C ILE A 17 2.36 -3.10 2.00
N SER A 18 3.01 -2.89 3.12
CA SER A 18 3.35 -3.96 4.06
C SER A 18 2.32 -4.06 5.17
N PHE A 19 2.15 -5.26 5.72
CA PHE A 19 1.20 -5.50 6.82
C PHE A 19 1.73 -6.53 7.82
N VAL A 20 1.36 -6.40 9.09
CA VAL A 20 1.53 -7.46 10.09
C VAL A 20 0.41 -8.50 9.94
N GLY A 21 0.68 -9.78 10.20
CA GLY A 21 -0.30 -10.86 10.00
C GLY A 21 -1.66 -10.63 10.70
N SER A 22 -1.69 -9.95 11.84
CA SER A 22 -2.95 -9.63 12.53
C SER A 22 -3.88 -8.69 11.75
N ALA A 23 -3.37 -7.95 10.76
CA ALA A 23 -4.18 -7.05 9.94
C ALA A 23 -5.05 -7.78 8.90
N VAL A 24 -4.76 -9.04 8.60
CA VAL A 24 -5.44 -9.81 7.54
C VAL A 24 -6.89 -10.14 7.89
N TYR A 25 -7.22 -10.23 9.18
CA TYR A 25 -8.53 -10.73 9.62
C TYR A 25 -9.71 -9.80 9.31
N GLU A 26 -9.52 -8.48 9.32
CA GLU A 26 -10.63 -7.53 9.10
C GLU A 26 -10.17 -6.25 8.41
N PHE A 27 -9.08 -5.66 8.90
CA PHE A 27 -8.63 -4.34 8.46
C PHE A 27 -8.15 -4.35 7.00
N LEU A 28 -7.23 -5.25 6.65
CA LEU A 28 -6.61 -5.27 5.33
C LEU A 28 -7.63 -5.55 4.21
N PRO A 29 -8.50 -6.57 4.28
CA PRO A 29 -9.50 -6.81 3.24
C PRO A 29 -10.41 -5.59 2.99
N ARG A 30 -10.85 -4.91 4.05
CA ARG A 30 -11.71 -3.72 3.94
C ARG A 30 -10.99 -2.54 3.27
N VAL A 31 -9.76 -2.25 3.69
CA VAL A 31 -8.95 -1.16 3.10
C VAL A 31 -8.69 -1.42 1.62
N ILE A 32 -8.35 -2.66 1.25
CA ILE A 32 -8.08 -3.01 -0.15
C ILE A 32 -9.34 -2.96 -1.01
N ALA A 33 -10.49 -3.39 -0.48
CA ALA A 33 -11.76 -3.26 -1.19
C ALA A 33 -12.10 -1.80 -1.48
N GLU A 34 -12.00 -0.92 -0.48
CA GLU A 34 -12.25 0.51 -0.65
C GLU A 34 -11.26 1.18 -1.61
N ALA A 35 -9.97 0.83 -1.52
CA ALA A 35 -8.94 1.36 -2.41
C ALA A 35 -9.19 0.98 -3.87
N ARG A 36 -9.59 -0.27 -4.15
CA ARG A 36 -9.93 -0.72 -5.51
C ARG A 36 -11.16 -0.02 -6.07
N LEU A 37 -12.12 0.37 -5.22
CA LEU A 37 -13.31 1.12 -5.63
C LEU A 37 -12.99 2.60 -5.92
N LYS A 38 -12.20 3.24 -5.06
CA LYS A 38 -11.88 4.68 -5.15
C LYS A 38 -10.72 4.98 -6.10
N GLN A 39 -9.81 4.03 -6.30
CA GLN A 39 -8.59 4.15 -7.09
C GLN A 39 -8.32 2.88 -7.94
N PRO A 40 -9.24 2.46 -8.82
CA PRO A 40 -9.11 1.24 -9.64
C PRO A 40 -7.85 1.18 -10.52
N GLN A 41 -7.27 2.32 -10.85
CA GLN A 41 -6.06 2.48 -11.66
C GLN A 41 -4.75 2.21 -10.90
N VAL A 42 -4.78 2.17 -9.55
CA VAL A 42 -3.58 2.01 -8.73
C VAL A 42 -3.27 0.53 -8.56
N LYS A 43 -2.07 0.12 -8.94
CA LYS A 43 -1.59 -1.25 -8.68
C LYS A 43 -1.14 -1.36 -7.23
N ILE A 44 -1.86 -2.16 -6.45
CA ILE A 44 -1.50 -2.43 -5.05
C ILE A 44 -0.72 -3.73 -4.96
N SER A 45 0.49 -3.67 -4.37
CA SER A 45 1.30 -4.83 -4.01
C SER A 45 1.31 -5.00 -2.50
N LEU A 46 1.06 -6.21 -2.02
CA LEU A 46 0.97 -6.53 -0.60
C LEU A 46 2.12 -7.46 -0.18
N THR A 47 2.72 -7.19 0.97
CA THR A 47 3.79 -8.03 1.54
C THR A 47 3.66 -8.11 3.05
N GLU A 48 3.72 -9.32 3.60
CA GLU A 48 3.68 -9.50 5.05
C GLU A 48 5.05 -9.19 5.67
N MET A 49 5.07 -8.34 6.70
CA MET A 49 6.27 -7.91 7.40
C MET A 49 5.94 -7.61 8.86
N ASN A 50 6.83 -7.97 9.79
CA ASN A 50 6.73 -7.48 11.16
C ASN A 50 7.09 -5.98 11.24
N THR A 51 6.66 -5.29 12.30
CA THR A 51 6.82 -3.83 12.43
C THR A 51 8.27 -3.36 12.26
N TYR A 52 9.25 -4.11 12.77
CA TYR A 52 10.67 -3.78 12.60
C TYR A 52 11.09 -3.82 11.12
N GLN A 53 10.72 -4.87 10.39
CA GLN A 53 10.98 -4.99 8.95
C GLN A 53 10.31 -3.86 8.15
N GLN A 54 9.10 -3.45 8.54
CA GLN A 54 8.41 -2.33 7.89
C GLN A 54 9.19 -1.02 8.05
N HIS A 55 9.73 -0.73 9.24
CA HIS A 55 10.55 0.47 9.47
C HIS A 55 11.79 0.49 8.57
N GLU A 56 12.52 -0.62 8.49
CA GLU A 56 13.70 -0.72 7.63
C GLU A 56 13.35 -0.62 6.15
N ALA A 57 12.24 -1.23 5.72
CA ALA A 57 11.76 -1.17 4.35
C ALA A 57 11.28 0.23 3.95
N LEU A 58 10.65 0.99 4.86
CA LEU A 58 10.27 2.39 4.65
C LEU A 58 11.52 3.27 4.49
N ARG A 59 12.51 3.12 5.38
CA ARG A 59 13.79 3.86 5.29
C ARG A 59 14.49 3.60 3.96
N ALA A 60 14.47 2.34 3.50
CA ALA A 60 15.04 1.93 2.23
C ALA A 60 14.14 2.20 1.02
N ARG A 61 12.96 2.81 1.19
CA ARG A 61 11.96 3.06 0.13
C ARG A 61 11.57 1.81 -0.66
N ARG A 62 11.59 0.64 -0.02
CA ARG A 62 11.11 -0.63 -0.60
C ARG A 62 9.60 -0.82 -0.47
N ILE A 63 8.99 -0.10 0.47
CA ILE A 63 7.55 -0.03 0.68
C ILE A 63 7.15 1.43 0.83
N ASP A 64 5.89 1.72 0.52
CA ASP A 64 5.32 3.06 0.59
C ASP A 64 4.49 3.24 1.88
N LEU A 65 3.89 2.15 2.39
CA LEU A 65 3.04 2.15 3.57
C LEU A 65 3.26 0.90 4.42
N GLY A 66 3.16 1.04 5.74
CA GLY A 66 3.14 -0.05 6.71
C GLY A 66 1.85 -0.06 7.53
N ILE A 67 1.21 -1.23 7.62
CA ILE A 67 0.09 -1.49 8.52
C ILE A 67 0.63 -2.30 9.70
N ALA A 68 0.68 -1.67 10.86
CA ALA A 68 1.10 -2.26 12.12
C ALA A 68 -0.07 -2.30 13.11
N ARG A 69 0.05 -3.18 14.11
CA ARG A 69 -0.86 -3.19 15.26
C ARG A 69 -0.33 -2.24 16.32
N ALA A 70 -1.13 -1.27 16.73
CA ALA A 70 -0.83 -0.44 17.89
C ALA A 70 -0.81 -1.31 19.17
N PRO A 71 0.01 -0.96 20.18
CA PRO A 71 0.03 -1.65 21.47
C PRO A 71 -1.36 -1.77 22.11
#